data_AF-A0A0G2FAX9-F1
#
_entry.id   AF-A0A0G2FAX9-F1
#
_cell.length_a   1.000
_cell.length_b   1.000
_cell.length_c   1.000
_cell.angle_alpha   90.00
_cell.angle_beta   90.00
_cell.angle_gamma   90.00
#
_symmetry.space_group_name_H-M   'P 1'
#
loop_
_entity.id
_entity.type
_entity.pdbx_description
1 polymer ?
#
loop_
_entity_poly.entity_id
_entity_poly.type
_entity_poly.pdbx_seq_one_letter_code
_entity_poly.pdbx_strand_id
1 'polypeptide(L)'
;MKALSLTILVAAAFATSLLLPLYVWPASGACDNVYKAIEANNLLTFQIIINPDLVLESQPRISVDGIFYDEIPNEEGSSVSVAFLALLVKCAKSAFDDYHYKSIFNPGATPQHIELYDSADYIVAFESETSSYGDTVLAD
;
A
#
# COMPACT_ATOMS: atom_id res chain seq x y z
N MET A 1 17.12 52.13 -4.67
CA MET A 1 17.38 50.86 -3.98
C MET A 1 16.41 49.83 -4.53
N LYS A 2 16.88 48.85 -5.32
CA LYS A 2 16.04 47.74 -5.81
C LYS A 2 16.09 46.63 -4.76
N ALA A 3 14.95 46.30 -4.17
CA ALA A 3 14.83 45.14 -3.30
C ALA A 3 14.88 43.88 -4.17
N LEU A 4 15.89 43.03 -3.95
CA LEU A 4 15.95 41.69 -4.50
C LEU A 4 14.98 40.84 -3.67
N SER A 5 13.84 40.45 -4.25
CA SER A 5 12.94 39.49 -3.61
C SER A 5 13.55 38.09 -3.78
N LEU A 6 13.98 37.50 -2.66
CA LEU A 6 14.48 36.13 -2.62
C LEU A 6 13.28 35.19 -2.48
N THR A 7 12.80 34.66 -3.59
CA THR A 7 11.79 33.59 -3.58
C THR A 7 12.48 32.28 -3.21
N ILE A 8 12.32 31.84 -1.96
CA ILE A 8 12.71 30.50 -1.52
C ILE A 8 11.65 29.53 -2.08
N LEU A 9 12.03 28.72 -3.06
CA LEU A 9 11.23 27.58 -3.48
C LEU A 9 11.38 26.49 -2.41
N VAL A 10 10.38 26.32 -1.55
CA VAL A 10 10.33 25.18 -0.64
C VAL A 10 9.84 23.99 -1.46
N ALA A 11 10.75 23.07 -1.81
CA ALA A 11 10.34 21.75 -2.27
C ALA A 11 9.80 20.99 -1.05
N ALA A 12 8.48 20.81 -0.97
CA ALA A 12 7.88 19.90 0.00
C ALA A 12 8.19 18.46 -0.46
N ALA A 13 9.27 17.88 0.07
CA ALA A 13 9.43 16.44 0.02
C ALA A 13 8.44 15.84 1.03
N PHE A 14 7.31 15.31 0.55
CA PHE A 14 6.44 14.51 1.39
C PHE A 14 7.17 13.20 1.73
N ALA A 15 7.12 12.78 2.99
CA ALA A 15 7.66 11.48 3.39
C ALA A 15 6.87 10.38 2.65
N THR A 16 7.58 9.54 1.90
CA THR A 16 7.00 8.39 1.20
C THR A 16 7.25 7.13 2.03
N SER A 17 6.20 6.35 2.27
CA SER A 17 6.33 5.01 2.84
C SER A 17 6.86 4.03 1.79
N LEU A 18 7.67 3.06 2.20
CA LEU A 18 8.15 1.99 1.32
C LEU A 18 7.16 0.82 1.37
N LEU A 19 6.50 0.51 0.25
CA LEU A 19 5.68 -0.70 0.10
C LEU A 19 6.56 -1.87 -0.35
N LEU A 20 6.52 -2.99 0.38
CA LEU A 20 7.30 -4.19 0.10
C LEU A 20 6.38 -5.44 0.09
N PRO A 21 6.00 -5.94 -1.10
CA PRO A 21 5.38 -7.26 -1.21
C PRO A 21 6.42 -8.36 -0.92
N LEU A 22 6.51 -8.78 0.35
CA LEU A 22 7.47 -9.77 0.82
C LEU A 22 6.94 -11.19 0.62
N TYR A 23 6.84 -11.59 -0.65
CA TYR A 23 6.36 -12.92 -1.05
C TYR A 23 7.51 -13.94 -1.11
N VAL A 24 8.39 -13.89 -0.11
CA VAL A 24 9.55 -14.78 0.01
C VAL A 24 9.25 -15.82 1.09
N TRP A 25 9.53 -17.08 0.80
CA TRP A 25 9.44 -18.15 1.80
C TRP A 25 10.42 -17.87 2.96
N PRO A 26 9.97 -17.87 4.23
CA PRO A 26 10.78 -17.43 5.37
C PRO A 26 11.76 -18.51 5.85
N ALA A 27 12.61 -19.02 4.95
CA ALA A 27 13.75 -19.84 5.34
C ALA A 27 14.75 -19.02 6.17
N SER A 28 15.57 -19.69 6.97
CA SER A 28 16.65 -19.05 7.73
C SER A 28 17.53 -18.20 6.80
N GLY A 29 17.70 -16.92 7.13
CA GLY A 29 18.49 -15.96 6.36
C GLY A 29 17.74 -15.24 5.23
N ALA A 30 16.54 -15.69 4.83
CA ALA A 30 15.83 -15.12 3.67
C ALA A 30 15.41 -13.65 3.89
N CYS A 31 15.04 -13.30 5.12
CA CYS A 31 14.59 -11.95 5.48
C CYS A 31 15.70 -11.05 6.04
N ASP A 32 16.94 -11.53 6.17
CA ASP A 32 18.04 -10.79 6.84
C ASP A 32 18.31 -9.43 6.21
N ASN A 33 18.24 -9.34 4.88
CA ASN A 33 18.45 -8.08 4.18
C ASN A 33 17.32 -7.08 4.41
N VAL A 34 16.08 -7.56 4.60
CA VAL A 34 14.92 -6.73 4.96
C VAL A 34 15.11 -6.18 6.37
N TYR A 35 15.48 -7.02 7.33
CA TYR A 35 15.78 -6.57 8.70
C TYR A 35 16.89 -5.52 8.74
N LYS A 36 18.02 -5.77 8.06
CA LYS A 36 19.13 -4.81 7.98
C LYS A 36 18.70 -3.47 7.35
N ALA A 37 17.85 -3.52 6.32
CA ALA A 37 17.35 -2.30 5.68
C ALA A 37 16.45 -1.49 6.62
N ILE A 38 15.57 -2.15 7.38
CA ILE A 38 14.70 -1.50 8.39
C ILE A 38 15.54 -0.88 9.50
N GLU A 39 16.51 -1.63 10.05
CA GLU A 39 17.40 -1.15 11.12
C GLU A 39 18.23 0.06 10.68
N ALA A 40 18.72 0.05 9.43
CA ALA A 40 19.52 1.15 8.89
C ALA A 40 18.69 2.41 8.53
N ASN A 41 17.37 2.29 8.38
CA ASN A 41 16.49 3.36 7.91
C ASN A 41 15.29 3.59 8.84
N ASN A 42 15.55 3.83 10.12
CA ASN A 42 14.52 4.00 11.16
C ASN A 42 13.60 5.24 11.01
N LEU A 43 13.85 6.11 10.02
CA LEU A 43 12.98 7.23 9.66
C LEU A 43 11.98 6.88 8.54
N LEU A 44 12.16 5.74 7.86
CA LEU A 44 11.23 5.28 6.82
C LEU A 44 10.15 4.40 7.44
N THR A 45 8.90 4.63 7.03
CA THR A 45 7.81 3.71 7.31
C THR A 45 7.80 2.61 6.25
N PHE A 46 7.89 1.35 6.68
CA PHE A 46 7.82 0.18 5.82
C PHE A 46 6.43 -0.46 5.91
N GLN A 47 5.71 -0.49 4.78
CA GLN A 47 4.47 -1.25 4.63
C GLN A 47 4.83 -2.62 4.03
N ILE A 48 4.96 -3.64 4.87
CA ILE A 48 5.38 -4.98 4.45
C ILE A 48 4.14 -5.86 4.28
N ILE A 49 3.94 -6.39 3.08
CA ILE A 49 2.87 -7.35 2.80
C ILE A 49 3.46 -8.75 2.94
N ILE A 50 2.92 -9.54 3.86
CA ILE A 50 3.21 -10.96 4.00
C ILE A 50 2.07 -11.78 3.38
N ASN A 51 2.39 -12.86 2.67
CA ASN A 51 1.41 -13.76 2.07
C ASN A 51 1.70 -15.21 2.50
N PRO A 52 1.37 -15.60 3.75
CA PRO A 52 1.59 -16.95 4.21
C PRO A 52 0.62 -17.92 3.53
N ASP A 53 1.12 -19.08 3.10
CA ASP A 53 0.25 -20.19 2.72
C ASP A 53 -0.48 -20.68 3.99
N LEU A 54 -1.82 -20.67 3.97
CA LEU A 54 -2.65 -20.92 5.15
C LEU A 54 -2.73 -22.42 5.45
N VAL A 55 -1.67 -22.99 6.03
CA VAL A 55 -1.74 -24.34 6.59
C VAL A 55 -2.31 -24.27 8.01
N LEU A 56 -3.50 -24.88 8.16
CA LEU A 56 -4.32 -24.94 9.37
C LEU A 56 -3.73 -25.86 10.46
N GLU A 57 -2.51 -25.63 10.90
CA GLU A 57 -1.99 -26.26 12.11
C GLU A 57 -1.31 -25.22 13.00
N SER A 58 -1.80 -25.12 14.24
CA SER A 58 -1.30 -24.29 15.36
C SER A 58 -0.24 -23.26 14.99
N GLN A 59 -0.66 -22.19 14.31
CA GLN A 59 0.25 -21.13 13.92
C GLN A 59 0.54 -20.24 15.14
N PRO A 60 1.77 -19.71 15.26
CA PRO A 60 2.07 -18.66 16.24
C PRO A 60 1.08 -17.49 16.07
N ARG A 61 0.85 -16.73 17.15
CA ARG A 61 0.06 -15.49 17.08
C ARG A 61 0.77 -14.50 16.17
N ILE A 62 0.37 -14.48 14.91
CA ILE A 62 0.75 -13.45 13.95
C ILE A 62 -0.22 -12.29 14.15
N SER A 63 0.33 -11.09 14.31
CA SER A 63 -0.43 -9.84 14.25
C SER A 63 0.03 -9.08 13.03
N VAL A 64 -0.92 -8.50 12.32
CA VAL A 64 -0.68 -7.57 11.20
C VAL A 64 -1.42 -6.27 11.51
N ASP A 65 -0.99 -5.17 10.91
CA ASP A 65 -1.62 -3.85 11.10
C ASP A 65 -2.64 -3.53 10.00
N GLY A 66 -3.02 -4.49 9.16
CA GLY A 66 -3.91 -4.21 8.04
C GLY A 66 -4.12 -5.37 7.09
N ILE A 67 -4.83 -5.10 5.99
CA ILE A 67 -5.08 -6.05 4.91
C ILE A 67 -4.67 -5.41 3.58
N PHE A 68 -3.91 -6.17 2.79
CA PHE A 68 -3.67 -5.93 1.38
C PHE A 68 -4.74 -6.67 0.58
N TYR A 69 -5.56 -5.93 -0.14
CA TYR A 69 -6.62 -6.46 -1.00
C TYR A 69 -6.07 -6.58 -2.42
N ASP A 70 -5.71 -7.79 -2.79
CA ASP A 70 -5.17 -8.10 -4.11
C ASP A 70 -6.28 -8.28 -5.15
N GLU A 71 -5.96 -8.04 -6.42
CA GLU A 71 -6.85 -8.22 -7.59
C GLU A 71 -8.25 -7.60 -7.40
N ILE A 72 -8.33 -6.39 -6.79
CA ILE A 72 -9.63 -5.76 -6.59
C ILE A 72 -10.25 -5.37 -7.94
N PRO A 73 -11.59 -5.42 -8.08
CA PRO A 73 -12.25 -5.03 -9.32
C PRO A 73 -11.92 -3.59 -9.74
N ASN A 74 -11.56 -3.41 -11.01
CA ASN A 74 -11.19 -2.11 -11.57
C ASN A 74 -11.89 -1.80 -12.91
N GLU A 75 -12.92 -2.55 -13.29
CA GLU A 75 -13.69 -2.29 -14.52
C GLU A 75 -14.75 -1.19 -14.28
N GLU A 76 -14.80 -0.17 -15.15
CA GLU A 76 -15.88 0.83 -15.15
C GLU A 76 -17.29 0.19 -15.27
N GLY A 77 -18.27 0.75 -14.56
CA GLY A 77 -19.69 0.46 -14.78
C GLY A 77 -20.37 -0.52 -13.82
N SER A 78 -19.68 -1.06 -12.80
CA SER A 78 -20.31 -1.81 -11.71
C SER A 78 -19.90 -1.29 -10.33
N SER A 79 -20.73 -0.43 -9.75
CA SER A 79 -20.54 0.10 -8.39
C SER A 79 -20.76 -0.95 -7.29
N VAL A 80 -21.30 -2.13 -7.62
CA VAL A 80 -21.53 -3.23 -6.67
C VAL A 80 -20.20 -3.70 -6.08
N SER A 81 -19.14 -3.77 -6.90
CA SER A 81 -17.81 -4.19 -6.46
C SER A 81 -17.19 -3.20 -5.47
N VAL A 82 -17.33 -1.90 -5.73
CA VAL A 82 -16.85 -0.83 -4.84
C VAL A 82 -17.60 -0.86 -3.50
N ALA A 83 -18.93 -0.97 -3.54
CA ALA A 83 -19.74 -1.04 -2.31
C ALA A 83 -19.40 -2.28 -1.47
N PHE A 84 -19.13 -3.42 -2.11
CA PHE A 84 -18.66 -4.62 -1.44
C PHE A 84 -17.29 -4.42 -0.78
N LEU A 85 -16.31 -3.81 -1.48
CA LEU A 85 -15.00 -3.50 -0.91
C LEU A 85 -15.10 -2.54 0.29
N ALA A 86 -15.93 -1.51 0.20
CA ALA A 86 -16.16 -0.58 1.31
C ALA A 86 -16.74 -1.29 2.54
N LEU A 87 -17.68 -2.23 2.33
CA LEU A 87 -18.22 -3.05 3.41
C LEU A 87 -17.14 -3.98 3.99
N LEU A 88 -16.29 -4.57 3.16
CA LEU A 88 -15.21 -5.45 3.58
C LEU A 88 -14.18 -4.70 4.44
N VAL A 89 -13.79 -3.48 4.05
CA VAL A 89 -12.92 -2.61 4.85
C VAL A 89 -13.57 -2.26 6.18
N LYS A 90 -14.87 -1.93 6.20
CA LYS A 90 -15.60 -1.63 7.44
C LYS A 90 -15.60 -2.84 8.40
N CYS A 91 -15.82 -4.04 7.88
CA CYS A 91 -15.76 -5.26 8.66
C CYS A 91 -14.35 -5.51 9.21
N ALA A 92 -13.31 -5.33 8.39
CA ALA A 92 -11.92 -5.48 8.81
C ALA A 92 -11.55 -4.48 9.90
N LYS A 93 -11.84 -3.19 9.72
CA LYS A 93 -11.64 -2.15 10.74
C LYS A 93 -12.25 -2.53 12.08
N SER A 94 -13.48 -3.04 12.06
CA SER A 94 -14.19 -3.48 13.27
C SER A 94 -13.51 -4.68 13.96
N ALA A 95 -12.83 -5.55 13.20
CA ALA A 95 -12.12 -6.71 13.73
C ALA A 95 -10.72 -6.37 14.28
N PHE A 96 -10.13 -5.25 13.86
CA PHE A 96 -8.79 -4.78 14.24
C PHE A 96 -8.82 -3.65 15.29
N ASP A 97 -9.96 -3.43 15.95
CA ASP A 97 -10.19 -2.35 16.92
C ASP A 97 -9.86 -0.93 16.38
N ASP A 98 -9.91 -0.76 15.05
CA ASP A 98 -9.77 0.47 14.24
C ASP A 98 -8.45 1.27 14.40
N TYR A 99 -7.76 1.20 15.54
CA TYR A 99 -6.71 2.14 15.91
C TYR A 99 -5.42 2.06 15.06
N HIS A 100 -5.19 0.93 14.40
CA HIS A 100 -3.98 0.69 13.60
C HIS A 100 -4.25 0.14 12.20
N TYR A 101 -5.50 -0.05 11.82
CA TYR A 101 -5.85 -0.77 10.60
C TYR A 101 -5.46 0.01 9.34
N LYS A 102 -4.73 -0.65 8.43
CA LYS A 102 -4.39 -0.16 7.10
C LYS A 102 -5.06 -0.97 6.00
N SER A 103 -5.79 -0.31 5.11
CA SER A 103 -6.30 -0.89 3.86
C SER A 103 -5.40 -0.48 2.69
N ILE A 104 -4.81 -1.47 2.03
CA ILE A 104 -4.04 -1.24 0.80
C ILE A 104 -4.76 -1.97 -0.32
N PHE A 105 -5.15 -1.26 -1.37
CA PHE A 105 -5.83 -1.84 -2.52
C PHE A 105 -4.87 -2.04 -3.68
N ASN A 106 -4.93 -3.21 -4.32
CA ASN A 106 -4.24 -3.48 -5.56
C ASN A 106 -5.24 -3.82 -6.69
N PRO A 107 -5.62 -2.83 -7.50
CA PRO A 107 -6.39 -3.04 -8.73
C PRO A 107 -5.56 -3.51 -9.92
N GLY A 108 -4.22 -3.59 -9.82
CA GLY A 108 -3.31 -3.96 -10.90
C GLY A 108 -3.14 -2.89 -12.00
N ALA A 109 -3.85 -1.76 -11.93
CA ALA A 109 -3.79 -0.65 -12.87
C ALA A 109 -4.33 0.65 -12.22
N THR A 110 -4.28 1.76 -12.93
CA THR A 110 -4.86 3.04 -12.46
C THR A 110 -6.33 2.85 -12.06
N PRO A 111 -6.75 3.30 -10.85
CA PRO A 111 -8.13 3.14 -10.39
C PRO A 111 -9.14 3.83 -11.31
N GLN A 112 -10.13 3.08 -11.81
CA GLN A 112 -11.23 3.62 -12.61
C GLN A 112 -12.44 4.06 -11.76
N HIS A 113 -12.39 3.82 -10.44
CA HIS A 113 -13.42 4.22 -9.48
C HIS A 113 -12.79 5.13 -8.42
N ILE A 114 -13.19 6.40 -8.40
CA ILE A 114 -12.66 7.39 -7.44
C ILE A 114 -13.09 7.07 -6.00
N GLU A 115 -14.20 6.35 -5.83
CA GLU A 115 -14.72 5.90 -4.54
C GLU A 115 -13.78 4.90 -3.83
N LEU A 116 -12.84 4.27 -4.54
CA LEU A 116 -11.82 3.42 -3.91
C LEU A 116 -10.93 4.21 -2.94
N TYR A 117 -10.70 5.49 -3.22
CA TYR A 117 -9.90 6.38 -2.36
C TYR A 117 -10.60 6.70 -1.03
N ASP A 118 -11.92 6.54 -0.92
CA ASP A 118 -12.64 6.74 0.35
C ASP A 118 -12.39 5.59 1.35
N SER A 119 -12.00 4.42 0.85
CA SER A 119 -11.85 3.20 1.66
C SER A 119 -10.40 2.74 1.82
N ALA A 120 -9.47 3.22 0.98
CA ALA A 120 -8.06 2.82 1.00
C ALA A 120 -7.18 3.84 1.73
N ASP A 121 -6.21 3.36 2.51
CA ASP A 121 -5.07 4.18 2.93
C ASP A 121 -4.03 4.34 1.80
N TYR A 122 -3.85 3.29 0.99
CA TYR A 122 -2.96 3.27 -0.16
C TYR A 122 -3.59 2.50 -1.31
N ILE A 123 -3.31 2.91 -2.55
CA ILE A 123 -3.69 2.17 -3.77
C ILE A 123 -2.44 1.96 -4.61
N VAL A 124 -2.20 0.71 -5.03
CA VAL A 124 -1.22 0.36 -6.05
C VAL A 124 -1.78 0.76 -7.41
N ALA A 125 -1.57 2.02 -7.80
CA ALA A 125 -2.05 2.55 -9.08
C ALA A 125 -1.18 2.13 -10.28
N PHE A 126 0.01 1.58 -10.03
CA PHE A 126 0.89 1.05 -11.06
C PHE A 126 1.61 -0.20 -10.55
N GLU A 127 1.41 -1.30 -11.26
CA GLU A 127 2.10 -2.57 -11.04
C GLU A 127 2.47 -3.16 -12.39
N SER A 128 3.65 -2.77 -12.90
CA SER A 128 4.14 -3.28 -14.19
C SER A 128 5.65 -3.21 -14.27
N GLU A 129 6.19 -3.63 -15.40
CA GLU A 129 7.60 -3.49 -15.74
C GLU A 129 8.00 -2.02 -15.83
N THR A 130 9.25 -1.69 -15.49
CA THR A 130 9.77 -0.31 -15.55
C THR A 130 9.64 0.31 -16.94
N SER A 131 9.77 -0.49 -18.01
CA SER A 131 9.58 -0.04 -19.40
C SER A 131 8.17 0.44 -19.72
N SER A 132 7.17 0.01 -18.95
CA SER A 132 5.79 0.45 -19.07
C SER A 132 5.51 1.73 -18.29
N TYR A 133 6.43 2.17 -17.43
CA TYR A 133 6.29 3.41 -16.67
C TYR A 133 6.64 4.62 -17.56
N GLY A 134 5.73 5.58 -17.63
CA GLY A 134 5.90 6.85 -18.33
C GLY A 134 5.10 7.96 -17.68
N ASP A 135 5.41 9.20 -18.03
CA ASP A 135 4.85 10.41 -17.39
C ASP A 135 3.31 10.50 -17.49
N THR A 136 2.68 9.72 -18.37
CA THR A 136 1.23 9.70 -18.58
C THR A 136 0.51 8.54 -17.90
N VAL A 137 1.23 7.59 -17.30
CA VAL A 137 0.64 6.34 -16.76
C VAL A 137 -0.30 6.60 -15.57
N LEU A 138 -0.02 7.66 -14.82
CA LEU A 138 -0.84 8.12 -13.70
C LEU A 138 -1.57 9.44 -14.02
N ALA A 139 -1.57 9.87 -15.28
CA ALA A 139 -2.19 11.11 -15.71
C ALA A 139 -3.54 10.80 -16.36
N ASP A 140 -4.59 10.87 -15.53
CA ASP A 140 -5.98 11.03 -15.97
C ASP A 140 -6.39 12.51 -15.86
#